data_AF-A0A1Q7RUX0-F1
#
_entry.id   AF-A0A1Q7RUX0-F1
#
_cell.length_a   1.000
_cell.length_b   1.000
_cell.length_c   1.000
_cell.angle_alpha   90.00
_cell.angle_beta   90.00
_cell.angle_gamma   90.00
#
_symmetry.space_group_name_H-M   'P 1'
#
loop_
_entity.id
_entity.type
_entity.pdbx_description
1 polymer ?
#
loop_
_entity_poly.entity_id
_entity_poly.type
_entity_poly.pdbx_seq_one_letter_code
_entity_poly.pdbx_strand_id
1 'polypeptide(L)' 'MAMFFCKVCNKETKFLPIHLALKIVGVSRSTVYYWMDHEWVHWLELPSGRRVICKESLSHPSRGSGSRTRQNHL' A
#
# COMPACT_ATOMS: atom_id res chain seq x y z
N MET A 1 8.44 7.12 10.77
CA MET A 1 8.04 6.34 9.58
C MET A 1 9.20 5.42 9.25
N ALA A 2 8.94 4.16 8.90
CA ALA A 2 10.00 3.20 8.57
C ALA A 2 9.94 2.83 7.08
N MET A 3 11.11 2.48 6.52
CA MET A 3 11.25 2.03 5.14
C MET A 3 11.07 0.52 5.10
N PHE A 4 10.22 0.04 4.19
CA PHE A 4 10.08 -1.38 3.90
C PHE A 4 9.97 -1.59 2.39
N PHE A 5 10.34 -2.79 1.94
CA PHE A 5 10.14 -3.20 0.56
C PHE A 5 8.65 -3.39 0.26
N CYS A 6 8.13 -2.67 -0.72
CA CYS A 6 6.77 -2.88 -1.22
C CYS A 6 6.83 -3.80 -2.43
N LYS A 7 6.22 -4.99 -2.34
CA LYS A 7 6.18 -5.97 -3.43
C LYS A 7 5.51 -5.44 -4.70
N VAL A 8 4.48 -4.60 -4.55
CA VAL A 8 3.73 -4.05 -5.69
C VAL A 8 4.46 -2.86 -6.33
N CYS A 9 5.11 -2.00 -5.54
CA CYS A 9 5.92 -0.91 -6.07
C CYS A 9 7.31 -1.34 -6.55
N ASN A 10 7.73 -2.57 -6.19
CA ASN A 10 9.04 -3.16 -6.49
C ASN A 10 10.23 -2.27 -6.06
N LYS A 11 10.09 -1.56 -4.93
CA LYS A 11 11.13 -0.68 -4.36
C LYS A 11 10.94 -0.54 -2.86
N GLU A 12 11.97 -0.06 -2.17
CA GLU A 12 11.82 0.39 -0.79
C GLU A 12 11.00 1.68 -0.73
N THR A 13 9.99 1.70 0.14
CA THR A 13 9.08 2.84 0.29
C THR A 13 8.83 3.12 1.76
N LYS A 14 8.35 4.34 2.05
CA LYS A 14 7.88 4.69 3.38
C LYS A 14 6.56 3.96 3.64
N PHE A 15 6.48 3.18 4.70
CA PHE A 15 5.21 2.68 5.21
C PHE A 15 4.76 3.46 6.43
N LEU A 16 3.46 3.64 6.51
CA LEU A 16 2.77 4.46 7.50
C LEU A 16 1.89 3.58 8.38
N PRO A 17 1.94 3.73 9.71
CA PRO A 17 0.89 3.23 10.57
C PRO A 17 -0.48 3.72 10.11
N ILE A 18 -1.52 2.90 10.28
CA ILE A 18 -2.89 3.23 9.83
C ILE A 18 -3.32 4.61 10.34
N HIS A 19 -3.07 4.95 11.61
CA HIS A 19 -3.48 6.23 12.18
C HIS A 19 -2.84 7.45 11.48
N LEU A 20 -1.63 7.32 10.92
CA LEU A 20 -1.01 8.39 10.12
C LEU A 20 -1.55 8.41 8.70
N ALA A 21 -1.80 7.24 8.11
CA ALA A 21 -2.43 7.15 6.79
C ALA A 21 -3.76 7.89 6.80
N LEU A 22 -4.62 7.64 7.80
CA LEU A 22 -5.92 8.32 7.96
C LEU A 22 -5.80 9.85 7.96
N LYS A 23 -4.81 10.40 8.65
CA LYS A 23 -4.58 11.85 8.70
C LYS A 23 -4.15 12.43 7.35
N ILE A 24 -3.44 11.65 6.54
CA ILE A 24 -2.96 12.11 5.23
C ILE A 24 -4.07 12.07 4.18
N VAL A 25 -4.84 10.98 4.12
CA VAL A 25 -5.89 10.84 3.11
C VAL A 25 -7.23 11.45 3.51
N GLY A 26 -7.40 11.82 4.78
CA GLY A 26 -8.62 12.47 5.27
C GLY A 26 -9.85 11.55 5.26
N VAL A 27 -9.66 10.23 5.29
CA VAL A 27 -10.77 9.25 5.29
C VAL A 27 -10.90 8.51 6.62
N SER A 28 -12.05 7.87 6.80
CA SER A 28 -12.34 7.08 8.01
C SER A 28 -11.48 5.82 8.10
N ARG A 29 -11.36 5.28 9.32
CA ARG A 29 -10.69 4.00 9.57
C ARG A 29 -11.31 2.89 8.75
N SER A 30 -12.64 2.78 8.75
CA SER A 30 -13.38 1.75 8.00
C SER A 30 -13.11 1.83 6.50
N THR A 31 -13.01 3.04 5.93
CA THR A 31 -12.65 3.25 4.52
C THR A 31 -11.26 2.69 4.20
N VAL A 32 -10.28 2.92 5.07
CA VAL A 32 -8.92 2.37 4.86
C VAL A 32 -8.90 0.85 4.96
N TYR A 33 -9.59 0.26 5.94
CA TYR A 33 -9.68 -1.21 6.03
C TYR A 33 -10.39 -1.82 4.83
N TYR A 34 -11.44 -1.17 4.32
CA TYR A 34 -12.11 -1.55 3.07
C TYR A 34 -11.14 -1.52 1.88
N TRP A 35 -10.32 -0.47 1.74
CA TRP A 35 -9.29 -0.45 0.69
C TRP A 35 -8.23 -1.54 0.84
N MET A 36 -7.88 -1.91 2.07
CA MET A 36 -6.94 -3.01 2.34
C MET A 36 -7.51 -4.37 1.96
N ASP A 37 -8.79 -4.60 2.27
CA ASP A 37 -9.52 -5.84 1.96
C ASP A 37 -9.65 -6.05 0.44
N HIS A 38 -9.88 -4.96 -0.29
CA HIS A 38 -9.94 -4.95 -1.75
C HIS A 38 -8.58 -4.76 -2.45
N GLU A 39 -7.47 -4.78 -1.71
CA GLU A 39 -6.10 -4.60 -2.25
C GLU A 39 -5.86 -3.30 -3.05
N TRP A 40 -6.69 -2.26 -2.81
CA TRP A 40 -6.54 -0.95 -3.46
C TRP A 40 -5.38 -0.13 -2.89
N VAL A 41 -4.91 -0.49 -1.71
CA VAL A 41 -3.70 0.07 -1.09
C VAL A 41 -2.74 -1.05 -0.74
N HIS A 42 -1.44 -0.82 -0.90
CA HIS A 42 -0.45 -1.82 -0.54
C HIS A 42 -0.18 -1.71 0.95
N TRP A 43 -0.24 -2.83 1.65
CA TRP A 43 0.01 -2.87 3.08
C TRP A 43 0.80 -4.12 3.46
N LEU A 44 1.33 -4.13 4.66
CA LEU A 44 1.98 -5.29 5.25
C LEU A 44 1.67 -5.38 6.74
N GLU A 45 1.73 -6.60 7.26
CA GLU A 45 1.67 -6.87 8.68
C GLU A 45 3.09 -7.06 9.23
N LEU A 46 3.41 -6.34 10.30
CA LEU A 46 4.69 -6.47 11.00
C LEU A 46 4.64 -7.69 11.93
N PRO A 47 5.80 -8.23 12.38
CA PRO A 47 5.84 -9.32 13.36
C PRO A 47 5.09 -9.04 14.68
N SER A 48 4.84 -7.76 14.98
CA SER A 48 4.03 -7.33 16.12
C SER A 48 2.51 -7.43 15.90
N GLY A 49 2.05 -7.87 14.74
CA GLY A 49 0.64 -7.83 14.31
C GLY A 49 0.16 -6.45 13.86
N ARG A 50 1.00 -5.41 13.95
CA ARG A 50 0.66 -4.06 13.49
C ARG A 50 0.68 -3.99 11.97
N ARG A 51 -0.35 -3.36 11.39
CA ARG A 51 -0.45 -3.13 9.95
C ARG A 51 0.06 -1.73 9.58
N VAL A 52 0.81 -1.67 8.49
CA VAL A 52 1.34 -0.42 7.94
C VAL A 52 1.08 -0.37 6.43
N ILE A 53 0.88 0.84 5.90
CA ILE A 53 0.42 1.10 4.53
C ILE A 53 1.51 1.81 3.75
N CYS A 54 1.77 1.37 2.52
CA CYS A 54 2.72 1.99 1.61
C CYS A 54 2.26 3.41 1.24
N LYS A 55 3.10 4.41 1.53
CA LYS A 55 2.78 5.81 1.24
C LYS A 55 2.52 6.05 -0.26
N GLU A 56 3.25 5.39 -1.15
CA GLU A 56 3.12 5.58 -2.60
C GLU A 56 1.71 5.20 -3.09
N SER A 57 1.14 4.12 -2.55
CA SER A 57 -0.23 3.68 -2.88
C SER A 57 -1.33 4.61 -2.35
N LEU A 58 -1.01 5.44 -1.35
CA LEU A 58 -1.94 6.46 -0.83
C LEU A 58 -1.87 7.76 -1.63
N SER A 59 -0.68 8.10 -2.16
CA SER A 59 -0.49 9.31 -2.97
C SER A 59 -0.98 9.14 -4.41
N HIS A 60 -0.98 7.91 -4.90
CA HIS A 60 -1.56 7.55 -6.18
C HIS A 60 -2.54 6.41 -5.91
N PRO A 61 -3.85 6.67 -5.70
CA PRO A 61 -4.83 5.59 -5.72
C PRO A 61 -4.59 4.85 -7.03
N SER A 62 -4.20 3.60 -6.93
CA SER A 62 -3.78 2.77 -8.05
C SER A 62 -4.96 2.63 -9.00
N ARG A 63 -5.07 3.57 -9.95
CA ARG A 63 -5.71 3.31 -11.23
C ARG A 63 -4.85 2.25 -11.88
N GLY A 64 -5.21 0.98 -11.65
CA GLY A 64 -4.54 -0.23 -12.11
C GLY A 64 -3.31 0.04 -12.98
N SER A 65 -2.17 0.26 -12.35
CA SER A 65 -0.90 0.32 -13.07
C SER A 65 -0.53 -1.12 -13.37
N GLY A 66 -1.13 -1.65 -14.43
CA GLY A 66 -0.58 -2.77 -15.16
C GLY A 66 0.81 -2.37 -15.65
N SER A 67 1.84 -2.71 -14.88
CA SER A 67 3.18 -2.88 -15.42
C SER A 67 3.14 -4.15 -16.26
N ARG A 68 2.99 -3.96 -17.57
CA ARG A 68 3.27 -4.96 -18.61
C ARG A 68 4.53 -5.74 -18.24
N THR A 69 4.38 -7.02 -17.95
CA THR A 69 5.38 -8.02 -18.31
C THR A 69 4.68 -8.97 -19.28
N ARG A 70 4.70 -8.63 -20.57
CA ARG A 70 4.67 -9.67 -21.60
C ARG A 70 6.00 -10.41 -21.48
N GLN A 71 6.03 -11.50 -20.73
CA GLN A 71 6.94 -12.58 -21.07
C GLN A 71 6.25 -13.36 -22.18
N ASN A 72 6.60 -13.02 -23.43
CA ASN A 72 6.39 -13.91 -24.55
C ASN A 72 7.30 -15.12 -24.30
N HIS A 73 6.68 -16.25 -23.98
CA HIS A 73 7.32 -17.55 -24.03
C HIS A 73 7.35 -17.98 -25.50
N LEU A 74 8.54 -18.08 -26.08
CA LEU A 74 8.84 -18.92 -27.24
C LEU A 74 10.04 -19.78 -26.85
#